data_AF-A0A0Z8LEF7-F1
#
_entry.id   AF-A0A0Z8LEF7-F1
#
_cell.length_a   1.000
_cell.length_b   1.000
_cell.length_c   1.000
_cell.angle_alpha   90.00
_cell.angle_beta   90.00
_cell.angle_gamma   90.00
#
_symmetry.space_group_name_H-M   'P 1'
#
loop_
_entity.id
_entity.type
_entity.pdbx_description
1 polymer ?
#
loop_
_entity_poly.entity_id
_entity_poly.type
_entity_poly.pdbx_seq_one_letter_code
_entity_poly.pdbx_strand_id
1 'polypeptide(L)' 'MISLNVASREEVDRLIERVEVNGGQIADRSTDAHGFYGASFTDLDGHHFNVIVR' A
#
# COMPACT_ATOMS: atom_id res chain seq x y z
N MET A 1 1.54 -4.02 -12.08
CA MET A 1 2.00 -3.35 -10.84
C MET A 1 1.85 -1.86 -11.01
N ILE A 2 1.11 -1.21 -10.12
CA ILE A 2 0.79 0.22 -10.17
C ILE A 2 1.30 0.88 -8.89
N SER A 3 2.06 1.98 -9.03
CA SER A 3 2.56 2.74 -7.88
C SER A 3 1.71 3.97 -7.61
N LEU A 4 1.28 4.11 -6.36
CA LEU A 4 0.53 5.26 -5.86
C LEU A 4 1.43 6.06 -4.91
N ASN A 5 1.58 7.35 -5.17
CA ASN A 5 2.30 8.25 -4.26
C ASN A 5 1.32 8.83 -3.25
N VAL A 6 1.75 8.92 -1.99
CA VAL A 6 1.04 9.60 -0.91
C VAL A 6 1.98 10.56 -0.20
N ALA A 7 1.42 11.55 0.49
CA ALA A 7 2.17 12.63 1.09
C ALA A 7 2.81 12.28 2.44
N SER A 8 2.33 11.22 3.12
CA SER A 8 2.81 10.88 4.46
C SER A 8 2.72 9.38 4.80
N ARG A 9 3.44 8.98 5.85
CA ARG A 9 3.42 7.60 6.37
C ARG A 9 2.02 7.21 6.84
N GLU A 10 1.32 8.13 7.49
CA GLU A 10 -0.03 7.93 8.00
C GLU A 10 -1.05 7.75 6.86
N GLU A 11 -0.80 8.32 5.68
CA GLU A 11 -1.63 8.05 4.50
C GLU A 11 -1.42 6.64 3.96
N VAL A 12 -0.20 6.09 4.01
CA VAL A 12 0.05 4.68 3.68
C VAL A 12 -0.75 3.79 4.63
N ASP A 13 -0.63 4.01 5.94
CA ASP A 13 -1.29 3.18 6.94
C ASP A 13 -2.82 3.21 6.80
N ARG A 14 -3.41 4.40 6.65
CA ARG A 14 -4.86 4.56 6.43
C ARG A 14 -5.32 3.89 5.13
N LEU A 15 -4.52 3.96 4.07
CA LEU A 15 -4.87 3.33 2.79
C LEU A 15 -4.85 1.81 2.93
N ILE A 16 -3.84 1.25 3.57
CA ILE A 16 -3.72 -0.19 3.81
C ILE A 16 -4.85 -0.72 4.71
N GLU A 17 -5.20 -0.01 5.78
CA GLU A 17 -6.37 -0.34 6.60
C GLU A 17 -7.65 -0.37 5.75
N ARG A 18 -7.85 0.63 4.89
CA ARG A 18 -9.01 0.66 3.99
C ARG A 18 -9.00 -0.48 2.98
N VAL A 19 -7.86 -0.85 2.43
CA VAL A 19 -7.74 -2.00 1.52
C VAL A 19 -8.19 -3.28 2.22
N GLU A 20 -7.67 -3.53 3.43
CA GLU A 20 -8.00 -4.72 4.22
C GLU A 20 -9.50 -4.78 4.57
N VAL A 21 -10.09 -3.66 5.02
CA VAL A 21 -11.52 -3.56 5.33
C VAL A 21 -12.41 -3.77 4.10
N ASN A 22 -11.93 -3.44 2.90
CA ASN A 22 -12.67 -3.61 1.64
C ASN A 22 -12.32 -4.92 0.89
N GLY A 23 -11.63 -5.85 1.54
CA GLY A 23 -11.39 -7.20 1.01
C GLY A 23 -10.15 -7.34 0.12
N GLY A 24 -9.37 -6.28 -0.08
CA GLY A 24 -8.06 -6.40 -0.71
C GLY A 24 -7.08 -7.21 0.14
N GLN A 25 -6.07 -7.81 -0.49
CA GLN A 25 -5.08 -8.64 0.21
C GLN A 25 -3.80 -7.85 0.42
N ILE A 26 -3.34 -7.74 1.67
CA ILE A 26 -2.08 -7.10 1.99
C ILE A 26 -0.94 -8.05 1.65
N ALA A 27 -0.11 -7.69 0.66
CA ALA A 27 1.03 -8.48 0.25
C ALA A 27 2.25 -8.17 1.15
N ASP A 28 2.51 -6.89 1.40
CA ASP A 28 3.50 -6.40 2.36
C ASP A 28 2.91 -5.28 3.21
N ARG A 29 3.05 -5.39 4.53
CA ARG A 29 2.63 -4.34 5.49
C ARG A 29 3.54 -3.11 5.35
N SER A 30 3.08 -1.98 5.89
CA SER A 30 3.82 -0.72 5.84
C SER A 30 5.19 -0.84 6.53
N THR A 31 6.25 -0.54 5.77
CA THR A 31 7.64 -0.65 6.22
C THR A 31 8.56 0.28 5.44
N ASP A 32 9.77 0.48 5.96
CA ASP A 32 10.86 1.10 5.21
C ASP A 32 11.53 0.04 4.33
N ALA A 33 11.45 0.21 3.00
CA ALA A 33 12.05 -0.68 2.03
C ALA A 33 12.60 0.09 0.83
N HIS A 34 13.80 -0.28 0.37
CA HIS A 34 14.42 0.29 -0.83
C HIS A 34 14.52 1.83 -0.85
N GLY A 35 14.65 2.46 0.32
CA GLY A 35 14.76 3.92 0.46
C GLY A 35 13.42 4.67 0.50
N PHE A 36 12.29 3.96 0.55
CA PHE A 36 10.95 4.54 0.66
C PHE A 36 10.21 3.92 1.85
N TYR A 37 9.30 4.68 2.45
CA TYR A 37 8.28 4.12 3.32
C TYR A 37 7.06 3.77 2.47
N GLY A 38 6.55 2.55 2.59
CA GLY A 38 5.43 2.10 1.77
C GLY A 38 4.91 0.72 2.12
N ALA A 39 3.91 0.27 1.38
CA ALA A 39 3.23 -1.01 1.53
C ALA A 39 2.77 -1.55 0.16
N SER A 40 2.42 -2.83 0.08
CA SER A 40 1.94 -3.47 -1.15
C SER A 40 0.67 -4.29 -0.90
N PHE A 41 -0.21 -4.34 -1.90
CA PHE A 41 -1.47 -5.08 -1.81
C PHE A 41 -1.95 -5.53 -3.19
N THR A 42 -2.92 -6.43 -3.23
CA THR A 42 -3.70 -6.72 -4.43
C THR A 42 -5.16 -6.33 -4.26
N ASP A 43 -5.79 -5.86 -5.34
CA ASP A 43 -7.24 -5.68 -5.38
C ASP A 43 -7.98 -7.03 -5.49
N LEU A 44 -9.31 -6.97 -5.65
CA LEU A 44 -10.17 -8.16 -5.73
C LEU A 44 -9.91 -9.03 -6.96
N ASP A 45 -9.34 -8.44 -8.02
CA ASP A 45 -8.99 -9.12 -9.27
C ASP A 45 -7.52 -9.63 -9.26
N GLY A 46 -6.79 -9.38 -8.18
CA GLY A 46 -5.38 -9.79 -8.03
C GLY A 46 -4.38 -8.83 -8.67
N HIS A 47 -4.78 -7.63 -9.10
CA HIS A 47 -3.84 -6.64 -9.61
C HIS A 47 -2.98 -6.09 -8.48
N HIS A 48 -1.65 -6.06 -8.68
CA HIS A 48 -0.71 -5.58 -7.69
C HIS A 48 -0.56 -4.06 -7.67
N PHE A 49 -0.57 -3.51 -6.45
CA PHE A 49 -0.32 -2.11 -6.15
C PHE A 49 0.80 -1.98 -5.10
N ASN A 50 1.55 -0.89 -5.18
CA ASN A 50 2.40 -0.43 -4.09
C ASN A 50 2.11 1.05 -3.80
N VAL A 51 2.03 1.39 -2.51
CA VAL A 51 1.85 2.76 -2.04
C VAL A 51 3.12 3.21 -1.38
N ILE A 52 3.66 4.35 -1.80
CA ILE A 52 4.92 4.89 -1.31
C ILE A 52 4.79 6.36 -0.92
N VAL A 53 5.54 6.76 0.10
CA VAL A 53 5.67 8.18 0.48
C VAL A 53 6.67 8.85 -0.46
N ARG A 54 6.24 9.92 -1.13
CA ARG A 54 7.08 10.73 -2.03
C ARG A 54 6.69 12.19 -2.05
#